data_AF-A0A0X8XYJ3-F1
#
_entry.id   AF-A0A0X8XYJ3-F1
#
_cell.length_a   1.000
_cell.length_b   1.000
_cell.length_c   1.000
_cell.angle_alpha   90.00
_cell.angle_beta   90.00
_cell.angle_gamma   90.00
#
_symmetry.space_group_name_H-M   'P 1'
#
loop_
_entity.id
_entity.type
_entity.pdbx_description
1 polymer ?
#
loop_
_entity_poly.entity_id
_entity_poly.type
_entity_poly.pdbx_seq_one_letter_code
_entity_poly.pdbx_strand_id
1 'polypeptide(L)'
;MIAQSPIDINLAKQLNILLRETGIPRDRIVIDPYTGALGYGFEYSYSVMERVRLAGLAGDADLAMPMISAPADTLSVREVREAAPADRDAMAVAWEFYTAYSAFVAGASIVCVRHPLSVKKLREVLEVNRR
;
A
#
# COMPACT_ATOMS: atom_id res chain seq x y z
N MET A 1 5.66 -5.06 -13.73
CA MET A 1 4.99 -3.78 -14.03
C MET A 1 4.07 -3.43 -12.87
N ILE A 2 3.99 -2.14 -12.52
CA ILE A 2 3.08 -1.64 -11.51
C ILE A 2 1.82 -1.16 -12.24
N ALA A 3 0.67 -1.78 -11.96
CA ALA A 3 -0.62 -1.48 -12.54
C ALA A 3 -1.39 -0.56 -11.58
N GLN A 4 -1.26 0.75 -11.79
CA GLN A 4 -1.89 1.75 -10.93
C GLN A 4 -3.31 2.07 -11.40
N SER A 5 -4.25 2.04 -10.45
CA SER A 5 -5.66 2.38 -10.68
C SER A 5 -6.19 3.23 -9.51
N PRO A 6 -7.12 4.18 -9.76
CA PRO A 6 -7.56 5.12 -8.73
C PRO A 6 -8.59 4.47 -7.79
N ILE A 7 -8.15 3.97 -6.63
CA ILE A 7 -8.95 3.50 -5.48
C ILE A 7 -10.30 2.87 -5.89
N ASP A 8 -10.29 1.97 -6.88
CA ASP A 8 -11.48 1.31 -7.41
C ASP A 8 -11.12 -0.10 -7.90
N ILE A 9 -11.82 -1.08 -7.35
CA ILE A 9 -11.58 -2.51 -7.63
C ILE A 9 -11.90 -2.90 -9.07
N ASN A 10 -12.93 -2.29 -9.68
CA ASN A 10 -13.33 -2.61 -11.04
C ASN A 10 -12.30 -2.06 -12.03
N LEU A 11 -11.79 -0.84 -11.79
CA LEU A 11 -10.71 -0.28 -12.59
C LEU A 11 -9.41 -1.08 -12.44
N ALA A 12 -9.07 -1.52 -11.22
CA ALA A 12 -7.94 -2.42 -11.00
C ALA A 12 -8.07 -3.72 -11.81
N LYS A 13 -9.25 -4.35 -11.75
CA LYS A 13 -9.53 -5.58 -12.49
C LYS A 13 -9.46 -5.37 -14.02
N GLN A 14 -10.11 -4.32 -14.52
CA GLN A 14 -10.11 -4.01 -15.95
C GLN A 14 -8.69 -3.72 -16.45
N LEU A 15 -7.89 -2.97 -15.70
CA LEU A 15 -6.48 -2.74 -16.04
C LEU A 15 -5.72 -4.06 -16.11
N ASN A 16 -5.83 -4.93 -15.09
CA ASN A 16 -5.15 -6.22 -15.08
C ASN A 16 -5.55 -7.12 -16.27
N ILE A 17 -6.82 -7.09 -16.68
CA ILE A 17 -7.30 -7.80 -17.89
C ILE A 17 -6.59 -7.26 -19.14
N LEU A 18 -6.64 -5.94 -19.36
CA LEU A 18 -6.03 -5.29 -20.51
C LEU A 18 -4.52 -5.59 -20.60
N LEU A 19 -3.81 -5.53 -19.47
CA LEU A 19 -2.39 -5.84 -19.43
C LEU A 19 -2.07 -7.28 -19.84
N ARG A 20 -2.90 -8.24 -19.44
CA ARG A 20 -2.74 -9.64 -19.89
C ARG A 20 -3.05 -9.82 -21.36
N GLU A 21 -4.06 -9.12 -21.89
CA GLU A 21 -4.40 -9.16 -23.32
C GLU A 21 -3.24 -8.63 -24.18
N THR A 22 -2.41 -7.72 -23.64
CA THR A 22 -1.15 -7.30 -24.30
C THR A 22 0.00 -8.30 -24.18
N GLY A 23 -0.21 -9.45 -23.51
CA GLY A 23 0.78 -10.51 -23.36
C GLY A 23 1.64 -10.44 -22.09
N ILE A 24 1.32 -9.54 -21.14
CA ILE A 24 2.05 -9.47 -19.87
C ILE A 24 1.54 -10.58 -18.94
N PRO A 25 2.41 -11.51 -18.49
CA PRO A 25 1.99 -12.58 -17.61
C PRO A 25 1.68 -12.06 -16.19
N ARG A 26 0.77 -12.73 -15.48
CA ARG A 26 0.28 -12.32 -14.14
C ARG A 26 1.38 -12.15 -13.11
N ASP A 27 2.39 -13.03 -13.13
CA ASP A 27 3.55 -13.00 -12.24
C ASP A 27 4.48 -11.78 -12.47
N ARG A 28 4.22 -11.01 -13.53
CA ARG A 28 4.89 -9.73 -13.82
C ARG A 28 4.00 -8.51 -13.57
N ILE A 29 2.85 -8.66 -12.93
CA ILE A 29 1.93 -7.57 -12.58
C ILE A 29 1.88 -7.41 -11.06
N VAL A 30 1.99 -6.17 -10.59
CA VAL A 30 1.75 -5.76 -9.20
C VAL A 30 0.66 -4.70 -9.21
N ILE A 31 -0.40 -4.90 -8.42
CA ILE A 31 -1.54 -3.98 -8.32
C ILE A 31 -1.16 -2.82 -7.41
N ASP A 32 -1.36 -1.58 -7.88
CA ASP A 32 -1.26 -0.37 -7.08
C ASP A 32 -2.64 0.31 -7.01
N PRO A 33 -3.33 0.25 -5.85
CA PRO A 33 -4.65 0.86 -5.69
C PRO A 33 -4.58 2.39 -5.48
N TYR A 34 -3.41 3.01 -5.65
CA TYR A 34 -3.16 4.43 -5.44
C TYR A 34 -3.45 4.85 -3.99
N THR A 35 -2.68 4.29 -3.06
CA THR A 35 -2.89 4.48 -1.62
C THR A 35 -2.57 5.90 -1.14
N GLY A 36 -3.47 6.49 -0.34
CA GLY A 36 -3.22 7.75 0.38
C GLY A 36 -2.32 7.58 1.63
N ALA A 37 -1.95 8.69 2.26
CA ALA A 37 -1.31 8.66 3.58
C ALA A 37 -2.37 8.55 4.70
N LEU A 38 -2.01 7.99 5.86
CA LEU A 38 -2.92 7.91 7.00
C LEU A 38 -3.51 9.29 7.35
N GLY A 39 -4.83 9.37 7.47
CA GLY A 39 -5.56 10.63 7.70
C GLY A 39 -5.87 11.44 6.44
N TYR A 40 -5.43 10.96 5.27
CA TYR A 40 -5.59 11.62 3.96
C TYR A 40 -6.18 10.64 2.94
N GLY A 41 -7.35 10.06 3.27
CA GLY A 41 -8.09 9.16 2.39
C GLY A 41 -7.57 7.72 2.33
N PHE A 42 -6.63 7.36 3.21
CA PHE A 42 -6.11 5.99 3.30
C PHE A 42 -7.18 4.95 3.61
N GLU A 43 -8.22 5.30 4.36
CA GLU A 43 -9.35 4.43 4.71
C GLU A 43 -10.12 3.92 3.47
N TYR A 44 -10.20 4.73 2.42
CA TYR A 44 -10.79 4.34 1.14
C TYR A 44 -9.90 3.32 0.45
N SER A 45 -8.59 3.58 0.40
CA SER A 45 -7.60 2.65 -0.15
C SER A 45 -7.57 1.34 0.62
N TYR A 46 -7.62 1.39 1.95
CA TYR A 46 -7.64 0.23 2.84
C TYR A 46 -8.81 -0.69 2.51
N SER A 47 -10.02 -0.13 2.41
CA SER A 47 -11.23 -0.88 2.07
C SER A 47 -11.15 -1.52 0.68
N VAL A 48 -10.57 -0.83 -0.30
CA VAL A 48 -10.36 -1.38 -1.66
C VAL A 48 -9.32 -2.50 -1.64
N MET A 49 -8.23 -2.35 -0.89
CA MET A 49 -7.20 -3.37 -0.73
C MET A 49 -7.77 -4.67 -0.15
N GLU A 50 -8.58 -4.57 0.91
CA GLU A 50 -9.25 -5.75 1.49
C GLU A 50 -10.17 -6.42 0.47
N ARG A 51 -10.93 -5.66 -0.31
CA ARG A 51 -11.80 -6.22 -1.36
C ARG A 51 -11.00 -6.91 -2.47
N VAL A 52 -9.88 -6.31 -2.91
CA VAL A 52 -8.97 -6.93 -3.89
C VAL A 52 -8.42 -8.24 -3.32
N ARG A 53 -7.95 -8.22 -2.07
CA ARG A 53 -7.42 -9.41 -1.38
C ARG A 53 -8.46 -10.51 -1.27
N LEU A 54 -9.66 -10.20 -0.80
CA LEU A 54 -10.76 -11.15 -0.63
C LEU A 54 -11.22 -11.72 -1.98
N ALA A 55 -11.36 -10.88 -3.01
CA ALA A 55 -11.72 -11.35 -4.35
C ALA A 55 -10.66 -12.29 -4.93
N GLY A 56 -9.38 -11.96 -4.80
CA GLY A 56 -8.28 -12.83 -5.21
C GLY A 56 -8.29 -14.17 -4.48
N LEU A 57 -8.53 -14.17 -3.16
CA LEU A 57 -8.66 -15.40 -2.36
C LEU A 57 -9.91 -16.21 -2.72
N ALA A 58 -10.99 -15.56 -3.14
CA ALA A 58 -12.21 -16.20 -3.61
C ALA A 58 -12.10 -16.77 -5.05
N GLY A 59 -10.93 -16.64 -5.70
CA GLY A 59 -10.67 -17.22 -7.01
C GLY A 59 -10.72 -16.24 -8.18
N ASP A 60 -10.88 -14.94 -7.94
CA ASP A 60 -10.74 -13.93 -9.00
C ASP A 60 -9.27 -13.78 -9.40
N ALA A 61 -8.85 -14.56 -10.40
CA ALA A 61 -7.48 -14.61 -10.88
C ALA A 61 -6.98 -13.25 -11.44
N ASP A 62 -7.88 -12.30 -11.68
CA ASP A 62 -7.58 -10.98 -12.21
C ASP A 62 -7.36 -9.95 -11.10
N LEU A 63 -7.53 -10.37 -9.85
CA LEU A 63 -7.19 -9.64 -8.63
C LEU A 63 -6.24 -10.42 -7.70
N ALA A 64 -5.77 -11.59 -8.13
CA ALA A 64 -4.86 -12.46 -7.38
C ALA A 64 -3.36 -12.08 -7.49
N MET A 65 -3.05 -10.90 -8.02
CA MET A 65 -1.67 -10.39 -8.11
C MET A 65 -1.25 -9.70 -6.79
N PRO A 66 0.07 -9.64 -6.48
CA PRO A 66 0.57 -8.92 -5.32
C PRO A 66 0.17 -7.43 -5.36
N MET A 67 -0.12 -6.85 -4.19
CA MET A 67 -0.40 -5.43 -4.05
C MET A 67 0.82 -4.66 -3.53
N ILE A 68 1.01 -3.44 -4.03
CA ILE A 68 1.97 -2.46 -3.50
C ILE A 68 1.23 -1.27 -2.89
N SER A 69 1.76 -0.73 -1.79
CA SER A 69 1.36 0.57 -1.24
C SER A 69 2.57 1.48 -1.17
N ALA A 70 2.48 2.64 -1.84
CA ALA A 70 3.59 3.58 -1.95
C ALA A 70 3.14 5.06 -1.82
N PRO A 71 2.47 5.44 -0.72
CA PRO A 71 2.03 6.81 -0.53
C PRO A 71 3.23 7.76 -0.50
N ALA A 72 3.21 8.77 -1.37
CA ALA A 72 4.33 9.69 -1.52
C ALA A 72 4.43 10.69 -0.37
N ASP A 73 3.28 11.06 0.19
CA ASP A 73 3.14 12.27 1.00
C ASP A 73 3.22 12.02 2.51
N THR A 74 3.50 10.77 2.95
CA THR A 74 3.52 10.39 4.37
C THR A 74 4.43 11.28 5.23
N LEU A 75 5.53 11.77 4.66
CA LEU A 75 6.50 12.64 5.36
C LEU A 75 6.19 14.14 5.22
N SER A 76 5.22 14.52 4.38
CA SER A 76 4.86 15.91 4.09
C SER A 76 3.43 16.27 4.50
N VAL A 77 2.71 15.35 5.15
CA VAL A 77 1.41 15.62 5.76
C VAL A 77 1.50 16.77 6.77
N ARG A 78 0.36 17.44 7.00
CA ARG A 78 0.27 18.59 7.90
C ARG A 78 0.80 18.26 9.30
N GLU A 79 0.45 17.10 9.84
CA GLU A 79 0.82 16.67 11.19
C GLU A 79 2.34 16.57 11.36
N VAL A 80 3.06 16.15 10.32
CA VAL A 80 4.53 16.11 10.31
C VAL A 80 5.11 17.51 10.11
N ARG A 81 4.59 18.28 9.15
CA ARG A 81 5.10 19.63 8.86
C ARG A 81 4.95 20.60 10.02
N GLU A 82 3.81 20.54 10.71
CA GLU A 82 3.44 21.47 11.79
C GLU A 82 3.85 20.95 13.18
N ALA A 83 4.41 19.74 13.28
CA ALA A 83 4.99 19.25 14.52
C ALA A 83 6.10 20.18 15.04
N ALA A 84 6.18 20.28 16.36
CA ALA A 84 7.28 20.96 17.03
C ALA A 84 8.62 20.39 16.56
N PRO A 85 9.68 21.22 16.41
CA PRO A 85 10.96 20.74 15.86
C PRO A 85 11.53 19.50 16.56
N ALA A 86 11.33 19.38 17.88
CA ALA A 86 11.77 18.22 18.66
C ALA A 86 10.98 16.93 18.37
N ASP A 87 9.72 17.04 17.97
CA ASP A 87 8.81 15.91 17.76
C ASP A 87 8.67 15.53 16.28
N ARG A 88 9.13 16.38 15.37
CA ARG A 88 8.93 16.23 13.92
C ARG A 88 9.44 14.90 13.38
N ASP A 89 10.62 14.46 13.82
CA ASP A 89 11.22 13.19 13.39
C ASP A 89 10.37 12.00 13.86
N ALA A 90 9.99 12.00 15.15
CA ALA A 90 9.13 10.98 15.72
C ALA A 90 7.76 10.93 15.02
N MET A 91 7.19 12.09 14.68
CA MET A 91 5.94 12.22 13.96
C MET A 91 6.05 11.65 12.53
N ALA A 92 7.12 11.98 11.82
CA ALA A 92 7.40 11.49 10.47
C ALA A 92 7.49 9.95 10.45
N VAL A 93 8.23 9.38 11.40
CA VAL A 93 8.35 7.92 11.56
C VAL A 93 7.00 7.29 11.89
N ALA A 94 6.22 7.89 12.80
CA ALA A 94 4.93 7.35 13.19
C ALA A 94 3.93 7.31 12.01
N TRP A 95 3.79 8.42 11.28
CA TRP A 95 2.85 8.49 10.16
C TRP A 95 3.22 7.52 9.04
N GLU A 96 4.49 7.46 8.69
CA GLU A 96 4.95 6.54 7.66
C GLU A 96 4.82 5.07 8.10
N PHE A 97 5.21 4.76 9.34
CA PHE A 97 5.09 3.41 9.90
C PHE A 97 3.64 2.93 9.93
N TYR A 98 2.72 3.71 10.51
CA TYR A 98 1.33 3.28 10.65
C TYR A 98 0.60 3.20 9.32
N THR A 99 0.91 4.09 8.37
CA THR A 99 0.39 3.97 7.00
C THR A 99 0.85 2.66 6.36
N ALA A 100 2.16 2.37 6.37
CA ALA A 100 2.71 1.16 5.77
C ALA A 100 2.24 -0.12 6.48
N TYR A 101 2.21 -0.13 7.81
CA TYR A 101 1.75 -1.28 8.58
C TYR A 101 0.28 -1.58 8.32
N SER A 102 -0.57 -0.55 8.28
CA SER A 102 -1.99 -0.74 7.96
C SER A 102 -2.18 -1.25 6.54
N ALA A 103 -1.38 -0.77 5.58
CA ALA A 103 -1.42 -1.26 4.20
C ALA A 103 -1.03 -2.74 4.12
N PHE A 104 -0.02 -3.16 4.89
CA PHE A 104 0.36 -4.56 5.02
C PHE A 104 -0.80 -5.41 5.57
N VAL A 105 -1.46 -4.95 6.64
CA VAL A 105 -2.63 -5.65 7.21
C VAL A 105 -3.77 -5.77 6.20
N ALA A 106 -4.03 -4.74 5.39
CA ALA A 106 -5.02 -4.78 4.31
C ALA A 106 -4.65 -5.71 3.14
N GLY A 107 -3.45 -6.30 3.16
CA GLY A 107 -2.99 -7.29 2.18
C GLY A 107 -1.90 -6.81 1.21
N ALA A 108 -1.28 -5.65 1.45
CA ALA A 108 -0.11 -5.24 0.66
C ALA A 108 1.03 -6.25 0.81
N SER A 109 1.55 -6.72 -0.33
CA SER A 109 2.73 -7.57 -0.37
C SER A 109 4.03 -6.74 -0.36
N ILE A 110 3.95 -5.50 -0.82
CA ILE A 110 5.06 -4.54 -0.86
C ILE A 110 4.59 -3.23 -0.24
N VAL A 111 5.38 -2.68 0.68
CA VAL A 111 5.16 -1.35 1.26
C VAL A 111 6.41 -0.51 1.02
N CYS A 112 6.22 0.70 0.49
CA CYS A 112 7.31 1.63 0.22
C CYS A 112 7.38 2.70 1.30
N VAL A 113 8.53 2.81 1.95
CA VAL A 113 8.84 3.81 2.97
C VAL A 113 10.18 4.47 2.66
N ARG A 114 10.38 5.68 3.19
CA ARG A 114 11.55 6.53 2.93
C ARG A 114 12.38 6.75 4.19
N HIS A 115 11.78 6.82 5.37
CA HIS A 115 12.52 7.07 6.59
C HIS A 115 13.25 5.81 7.08
N PRO A 116 14.58 5.85 7.34
CA PRO A 116 15.34 4.67 7.75
C PRO A 116 14.82 4.01 9.03
N LEU A 117 14.34 4.80 10.00
CA LEU A 117 13.73 4.26 11.22
C LEU A 117 12.41 3.54 10.96
N SER A 118 11.62 3.96 9.97
CA SER A 118 10.40 3.24 9.55
C SER A 118 10.76 1.87 8.98
N VAL A 119 11.81 1.78 8.15
CA VAL A 119 12.31 0.50 7.62
C VAL A 119 12.68 -0.45 8.75
N LYS A 120 13.45 0.04 9.74
CA LYS A 120 13.87 -0.77 10.89
C LYS A 120 12.66 -1.31 11.66
N LYS A 121 11.72 -0.43 12.05
CA LYS A 121 10.52 -0.81 12.80
C LYS A 121 9.63 -1.78 12.03
N LEU A 122 9.43 -1.55 10.73
CA LEU A 122 8.63 -2.46 9.90
C LEU A 122 9.28 -3.84 9.80
N ARG A 123 10.60 -3.93 9.62
CA ARG A 123 11.28 -5.23 9.61
C ARG A 123 11.07 -5.99 10.92
N GLU A 124 11.25 -5.32 12.06
CA GLU A 124 11.05 -5.93 13.38
C GLU A 124 9.65 -6.51 13.53
N VAL A 125 8.60 -5.75 13.16
CA VAL A 125 7.21 -6.20 13.34
C VAL A 125 6.78 -7.23 12.29
N LEU A 126 7.20 -7.07 11.03
CA LEU A 126 6.79 -7.96 9.94
C LEU A 126 7.51 -9.31 9.96
N GLU A 127 8.75 -9.38 10.47
CA GLU A 127 9.46 -10.65 10.66
C GLU A 127 8.86 -11.47 11.81
N VAL A 128 8.36 -10.84 12.86
CA VAL A 128 7.66 -11.51 13.97
C VAL A 128 6.36 -12.15 13.49
N ASN A 129 5.61 -11.48 12.61
CA ASN A 129 4.33 -11.95 12.06
C ASN A 129 4.46 -13.06 10.99
N ARG A 130 5.69 -13.51 10.66
CA ARG A 130 5.92 -14.62 9.71
C ARG A 130 6.01 -16.01 10.37
N ARG A 131 5.83 -16.09 11.70
CA ARG A 131 5.76 -17.36 12.44
C ARG A 131 4.33 -17.85 12.55
#